data_AF-Q0EWB8-F1
#
_entry.id   AF-Q0EWB8-F1
#
_cell.length_a   1.000
_cell.length_b   1.000
_cell.length_c   1.000
_cell.angle_alpha   90.00
_cell.angle_beta   90.00
_cell.angle_gamma   90.00
#
_symmetry.space_group_name_H-M   'P 1'
#
loop_
_entity.id
_entity.type
_entity.pdbx_description
1 polymer ?
#
loop_
_entity_poly.entity_id
_entity_poly.type
_entity_poly.pdbx_seq_one_letter_code
_entity_poly.pdbx_strand_id
1 'polypeptide(L)'
;MTKLTCPSCGCSGDEELFGADMEWRRALMIALQLPSDCGPLVGRYVKLFAPLKRNLSSARSRKLLDEVSELVLAESIAFDRASYHIPSNIWAQSLQIMLDKPDLQRPIANHNYLIKVAIGQLSKRADIDQTERYEVRRNSEPSRTTSAGMQAISKALDPELPEIPGAEREDWLYKARSDLVGKGMNEKFIIAPLIEQRAREMYQEAQNGI
;
A
#
# COMPACT_ATOMS: atom_id res chain seq x y z
N MET A 1 -28.73 32.69 -5.88
CA MET A 1 -29.05 31.45 -6.61
C MET A 1 -27.74 30.77 -6.98
N THR A 2 -27.38 29.71 -6.27
CA THR A 2 -26.17 28.93 -6.57
C THR A 2 -26.49 27.95 -7.70
N LYS A 3 -25.73 28.00 -8.79
CA LYS A 3 -25.90 27.07 -9.90
C LYS A 3 -25.16 25.78 -9.59
N LEU A 4 -25.92 24.70 -9.41
CA LEU A 4 -25.38 23.37 -9.14
C LEU A 4 -25.24 22.59 -10.45
N THR A 5 -24.25 21.70 -10.53
CA THR A 5 -24.10 20.76 -11.64
C THR A 5 -23.91 19.36 -11.10
N CYS A 6 -24.75 18.43 -11.53
CA CYS A 6 -24.65 17.04 -11.10
C CYS A 6 -23.45 16.36 -11.77
N PRO A 7 -22.52 15.76 -11.00
CA PRO A 7 -21.36 15.06 -11.55
C PRO A 7 -21.76 13.81 -12.35
N SER A 8 -22.92 13.20 -12.06
CA SER A 8 -23.37 11.94 -12.66
C SER A 8 -24.08 12.08 -14.01
N CYS A 9 -24.81 13.18 -14.24
CA CYS A 9 -25.54 13.39 -15.49
C CYS A 9 -25.13 14.62 -16.29
N GLY A 10 -24.46 15.58 -15.65
CA GLY A 10 -24.13 16.87 -16.25
C GLY A 10 -25.28 17.88 -16.30
N CYS A 11 -26.44 17.58 -15.71
CA CYS A 11 -27.52 18.55 -15.55
C CYS A 11 -27.07 19.71 -14.67
N SER A 12 -27.44 20.93 -15.05
CA SER A 12 -27.17 22.15 -14.28
C SER A 12 -28.47 22.88 -13.98
N GLY A 13 -28.64 23.36 -12.76
CA GLY A 13 -29.85 24.04 -12.31
C GLY A 13 -29.66 24.73 -10.96
N ASP A 14 -30.75 25.28 -10.43
CA ASP A 14 -30.81 25.74 -9.05
C ASP A 14 -31.01 24.57 -8.08
N GLU A 15 -30.89 24.86 -6.79
CA GLU A 15 -31.09 23.88 -5.72
C GLU A 15 -32.49 23.27 -5.72
N GLU A 16 -33.52 24.05 -6.04
CA GLU A 16 -34.91 23.59 -6.09
C GLU A 16 -35.12 22.50 -7.15
N LEU A 17 -34.50 22.62 -8.33
CA LEU A 17 -34.57 21.60 -9.38
C LEU A 17 -34.07 20.24 -8.88
N PHE A 18 -32.92 20.21 -8.19
CA PHE A 18 -32.36 18.97 -7.65
C PHE A 18 -33.15 18.47 -6.44
N GLY A 19 -33.61 19.41 -5.61
CA GLY A 19 -34.39 19.14 -4.42
C GLY A 19 -35.81 18.68 -4.72
N ALA A 20 -36.35 18.87 -5.93
CA ALA A 20 -37.71 18.45 -6.34
C ALA A 20 -37.73 17.07 -7.03
N ASP A 21 -36.69 16.70 -7.77
CA ASP A 21 -36.62 15.44 -8.53
C ASP A 21 -36.37 14.23 -7.61
N MET A 22 -37.30 13.27 -7.62
CA MET A 22 -37.20 12.03 -6.82
C MET A 22 -36.01 11.15 -7.23
N GLU A 23 -35.63 11.15 -8.50
CA GLU A 23 -34.53 10.34 -9.00
C GLU A 23 -33.19 10.89 -8.53
N TRP A 24 -33.04 12.21 -8.41
CA TRP A 24 -31.85 12.82 -7.82
C TRP A 24 -31.72 12.55 -6.33
N ARG A 25 -32.83 12.62 -5.58
CA ARG A 25 -32.81 12.25 -4.17
C ARG A 25 -32.39 10.79 -3.98
N ARG A 26 -32.92 9.86 -4.77
CA ARG A 26 -32.50 8.45 -4.72
C ARG A 26 -31.05 8.24 -5.11
N ALA A 27 -30.58 8.88 -6.18
CA ALA A 27 -29.18 8.85 -6.58
C ALA A 27 -28.24 9.33 -5.46
N LEU A 28 -28.63 10.37 -4.73
CA LEU A 28 -27.89 10.86 -3.57
C LEU A 28 -27.87 9.83 -2.43
N MET A 29 -29.02 9.21 -2.11
CA MET A 29 -29.09 8.17 -1.08
C MET A 29 -28.20 6.96 -1.40
N ILE A 30 -28.13 6.54 -2.66
CA ILE A 30 -27.23 5.48 -3.12
C ILE A 30 -25.77 5.90 -2.93
N ALA A 31 -25.43 7.14 -3.34
CA ALA A 31 -24.07 7.64 -3.21
C ALA A 31 -23.58 7.71 -1.75
N LEU A 32 -24.48 7.92 -0.79
CA LEU A 32 -24.17 7.93 0.64
C LEU A 32 -23.90 6.54 1.24
N GLN A 33 -24.32 5.47 0.56
CA GLN A 33 -24.06 4.09 1.01
C GLN A 33 -22.71 3.57 0.50
N LEU A 34 -22.12 4.23 -0.49
CA LEU A 34 -20.83 3.84 -1.05
C LEU A 34 -19.70 4.08 -0.05
N PRO A 35 -18.63 3.26 -0.11
CA PRO A 35 -17.39 3.56 0.60
C PRO A 35 -16.90 4.99 0.25
N SER A 36 -16.32 5.68 1.23
CA SER A 36 -15.84 7.07 1.11
C SER A 36 -14.99 7.31 -0.13
N ASP A 37 -14.16 6.32 -0.46
CA ASP A 37 -13.17 6.41 -1.53
C ASP A 37 -13.81 6.22 -2.92
N CYS A 38 -15.00 5.60 -2.98
CA CYS A 38 -15.71 5.30 -4.21
C CYS A 38 -16.77 6.36 -4.55
N GLY A 39 -17.46 6.92 -3.56
CA GLY A 39 -18.63 7.80 -3.75
C GLY A 39 -18.43 8.91 -4.80
N PRO A 40 -17.40 9.77 -4.66
CA PRO A 40 -17.12 10.84 -5.63
C PRO A 40 -16.75 10.32 -7.04
N LEU A 41 -16.13 9.15 -7.12
CA LEU A 41 -15.67 8.56 -8.37
C LEU A 41 -16.81 7.90 -9.14
N VAL A 42 -17.73 7.22 -8.46
CA VAL A 42 -18.88 6.55 -9.06
C VAL A 42 -19.78 7.54 -9.80
N GLY A 43 -20.03 8.71 -9.21
CA GLY A 43 -20.77 9.79 -9.89
C GLY A 43 -20.11 10.19 -11.21
N ARG A 44 -18.82 10.52 -11.17
CA ARG A 44 -18.06 10.90 -12.39
C ARG A 44 -18.02 9.76 -13.42
N TYR A 45 -17.90 8.52 -12.96
CA TYR A 45 -17.84 7.34 -13.81
C TYR A 45 -19.15 7.15 -14.60
N VAL A 46 -20.31 7.40 -13.98
CA VAL A 46 -21.60 7.31 -14.68
C VAL A 46 -21.69 8.26 -15.89
N LYS A 47 -21.01 9.41 -15.84
CA LYS A 47 -20.94 10.33 -16.98
C LYS A 47 -20.27 9.72 -18.23
N LEU A 48 -19.46 8.67 -18.08
CA LEU A 48 -18.84 7.96 -19.21
C LEU A 48 -19.87 7.24 -20.10
N PHE A 49 -21.07 6.95 -19.58
CA PHE A 49 -22.19 6.41 -20.35
C PHE A 49 -22.97 7.48 -21.13
N ALA A 50 -22.73 8.76 -20.85
CA ALA A 50 -23.39 9.84 -21.58
C ALA A 50 -22.81 9.98 -22.99
N PRO A 51 -23.66 10.15 -24.03
CA PRO A 51 -23.20 10.55 -25.36
C PRO A 51 -22.40 11.86 -25.29
N LEU A 52 -21.39 12.02 -26.15
CA LEU A 52 -20.48 13.18 -26.13
C LEU A 52 -21.18 14.55 -26.12
N LYS A 53 -22.34 14.67 -26.77
CA LYS A 53 -23.08 15.93 -26.94
C LYS A 53 -24.34 16.04 -26.08
N ARG A 54 -24.64 15.07 -25.22
CA ARG A 54 -25.90 15.05 -24.46
C ARG A 54 -25.70 14.59 -23.02
N ASN A 55 -26.50 15.18 -22.14
CA ASN A 55 -26.59 14.76 -20.74
C ASN A 55 -27.46 13.51 -20.60
N LEU A 56 -27.24 12.77 -19.52
CA LEU A 56 -28.11 11.66 -19.13
C LEU A 56 -29.40 12.20 -18.50
N SER A 57 -30.51 11.48 -18.68
CA SER A 57 -31.72 11.72 -17.88
C SER A 57 -31.50 11.31 -16.42
N SER A 58 -32.24 11.90 -15.49
CA SER A 58 -32.15 11.56 -14.06
C SER A 58 -32.45 10.08 -13.81
N ALA A 59 -33.48 9.55 -14.46
CA ALA A 59 -33.81 8.12 -14.42
C ALA A 59 -32.66 7.22 -14.91
N ARG A 60 -31.99 7.57 -16.02
CA ARG A 60 -30.88 6.75 -16.54
C ARG A 60 -29.65 6.84 -15.64
N SER A 61 -29.34 8.03 -15.13
CA SER A 61 -28.24 8.21 -14.18
C SER A 61 -28.49 7.47 -12.86
N ARG A 62 -29.70 7.52 -12.30
CA ARG A 62 -30.04 6.73 -11.11
C ARG A 62 -29.83 5.25 -11.38
N LYS A 63 -30.35 4.72 -12.50
CA LYS A 63 -30.18 3.30 -12.84
C LYS A 63 -28.70 2.89 -12.96
N LEU A 64 -27.88 3.72 -13.63
CA LEU A 64 -26.44 3.46 -13.74
C LEU A 64 -25.71 3.56 -12.40
N LEU A 65 -26.11 4.48 -11.52
CA LEU A 65 -25.56 4.57 -10.16
C LEU A 65 -25.91 3.34 -9.34
N ASP A 66 -27.12 2.82 -9.48
CA ASP A 66 -27.58 1.58 -8.84
C ASP A 66 -26.72 0.39 -9.31
N GLU A 67 -26.61 0.21 -10.63
CA GLU A 67 -25.82 -0.86 -11.26
C GLU A 67 -24.35 -0.85 -10.79
N VAL A 68 -23.73 0.33 -10.69
CA VAL A 68 -22.34 0.46 -10.21
C VAL A 68 -22.24 0.24 -8.71
N SER A 69 -23.22 0.72 -7.94
CA SER A 69 -23.20 0.57 -6.47
C SER A 69 -23.36 -0.88 -6.06
N GLU A 70 -24.28 -1.62 -6.69
CA GLU A 70 -24.41 -3.06 -6.51
C GLU A 70 -23.09 -3.79 -6.84
N LEU A 71 -22.41 -3.39 -7.91
CA LEU A 71 -21.13 -3.97 -8.30
C LEU A 71 -20.01 -3.70 -7.28
N VAL A 72 -19.93 -2.47 -6.75
CA VAL A 72 -18.89 -2.05 -5.79
C VAL A 72 -19.13 -2.63 -4.39
N LEU A 73 -20.40 -2.80 -4.01
CA LEU A 73 -20.79 -3.33 -2.70
C LEU A 73 -20.90 -4.86 -2.68
N ALA A 74 -20.88 -5.53 -3.85
CA ALA A 74 -20.91 -6.97 -3.93
C ALA A 74 -19.71 -7.60 -3.21
N GLU A 75 -19.98 -8.60 -2.36
CA GLU A 75 -18.92 -9.38 -1.69
C GLU A 75 -18.05 -10.14 -2.69
N SER A 76 -18.66 -10.66 -3.75
CA SER A 76 -17.94 -11.33 -4.83
C SER A 76 -18.64 -11.13 -6.17
N ILE A 77 -17.84 -11.02 -7.22
CA ILE A 77 -18.33 -10.88 -8.59
C ILE A 77 -17.94 -12.10 -9.43
N ALA A 78 -18.89 -12.63 -10.19
CA ALA A 78 -18.62 -13.68 -11.18
C ALA A 78 -18.26 -13.05 -12.53
N PHE A 79 -17.04 -13.27 -13.00
CA PHE A 79 -16.57 -12.76 -14.28
C PHE A 79 -15.65 -13.77 -14.97
N ASP A 80 -15.89 -14.00 -16.27
CA ASP A 80 -15.09 -14.92 -17.09
C ASP A 80 -14.83 -16.29 -16.43
N ARG A 81 -15.91 -16.91 -15.91
CA ARG A 81 -15.92 -18.22 -15.23
C ARG A 81 -15.16 -18.29 -13.90
N ALA A 82 -14.70 -17.16 -13.36
CA ALA A 82 -14.08 -17.07 -12.03
C ALA A 82 -14.87 -16.14 -11.11
N SER A 83 -14.69 -16.32 -9.81
CA SER A 83 -15.29 -15.49 -8.75
C SER A 83 -14.20 -14.64 -8.11
N TYR A 84 -14.41 -13.33 -8.01
CA TYR A 84 -13.43 -12.38 -7.49
C TYR A 84 -14.01 -11.59 -6.33
N HIS A 85 -13.31 -11.60 -5.21
CA HIS A 85 -13.56 -10.68 -4.10
C HIS A 85 -12.70 -9.42 -4.28
N ILE A 86 -13.33 -8.31 -4.67
CA ILE A 86 -12.62 -7.05 -4.96
C ILE A 86 -12.87 -6.06 -3.82
N PRO A 87 -11.83 -5.68 -3.07
CA PRO A 87 -11.97 -4.71 -1.98
C PRO A 87 -12.22 -3.29 -2.52
N SER A 88 -12.84 -2.45 -1.69
CA SER A 88 -13.27 -1.09 -2.05
C SER A 88 -12.12 -0.20 -2.55
N ASN A 89 -10.92 -0.32 -1.99
CA ASN A 89 -9.74 0.43 -2.42
C ASN A 89 -9.30 0.09 -3.86
N ILE A 90 -9.50 -1.17 -4.30
CA ILE A 90 -9.21 -1.59 -5.67
C ILE A 90 -10.28 -1.07 -6.63
N TRP A 91 -11.55 -1.03 -6.19
CA TRP A 91 -12.61 -0.37 -6.97
C TRP A 91 -12.32 1.12 -7.17
N ALA A 92 -11.96 1.85 -6.11
CA ALA A 92 -11.61 3.27 -6.20
C ALA A 92 -10.46 3.52 -7.19
N GLN A 93 -9.38 2.74 -7.10
CA GLN A 93 -8.26 2.81 -8.05
C GLN A 93 -8.71 2.54 -9.49
N SER A 94 -9.57 1.55 -9.69
CA SER A 94 -10.05 1.15 -11.02
C SER A 94 -10.95 2.20 -11.66
N LEU A 95 -11.84 2.80 -10.86
CA LEU A 95 -12.66 3.94 -11.28
C LEU A 95 -11.78 5.13 -11.68
N GLN A 96 -10.77 5.44 -10.87
CA GLN A 96 -9.82 6.52 -11.15
C GLN A 96 -9.06 6.29 -12.46
N ILE A 97 -8.53 5.07 -12.67
CA ILE A 97 -7.86 4.69 -13.94
C ILE A 97 -8.77 4.90 -15.15
N MET A 98 -10.04 4.55 -15.04
CA MET A 98 -11.00 4.76 -16.14
C MET A 98 -11.31 6.24 -16.38
N LEU A 99 -11.39 7.05 -15.32
CA LEU A 99 -11.66 8.48 -15.40
C LEU A 99 -10.48 9.27 -15.97
N ASP A 100 -9.25 8.83 -15.71
CA ASP A 100 -8.03 9.48 -16.19
C ASP A 100 -7.67 9.09 -17.63
N LYS A 101 -8.38 8.13 -18.22
CA LYS A 101 -8.13 7.68 -19.59
C LYS A 101 -8.65 8.71 -20.61
N PRO A 102 -7.76 9.41 -21.34
CA PRO A 102 -8.17 10.51 -22.23
C PRO A 102 -8.97 10.02 -23.44
N ASP A 103 -8.60 8.86 -24.00
CA ASP A 103 -9.16 8.32 -25.24
C ASP A 103 -10.21 7.22 -25.00
N LEU A 104 -10.88 7.23 -23.85
CA LEU A 104 -11.94 6.26 -23.60
C LEU A 104 -13.14 6.57 -24.52
N GLN A 105 -13.47 5.63 -25.41
CA GLN A 105 -14.61 5.77 -26.30
C GLN A 105 -15.91 5.86 -25.50
N ARG A 106 -16.61 6.99 -25.65
CA ARG A 106 -17.91 7.25 -25.03
C ARG A 106 -19.03 7.21 -26.09
N PRO A 107 -20.21 6.67 -25.76
CA PRO A 107 -20.59 6.11 -24.46
C PRO A 107 -20.01 4.70 -24.26
N ILE A 108 -19.59 4.39 -23.03
CA ILE A 108 -19.28 3.00 -22.69
C ILE A 108 -20.58 2.18 -22.66
N ALA A 109 -20.50 0.91 -23.09
CA ALA A 109 -21.69 0.08 -23.27
C ALA A 109 -22.17 -0.58 -21.96
N ASN A 110 -21.23 -0.98 -21.10
CA ASN A 110 -21.49 -1.73 -19.85
C ASN A 110 -20.30 -1.59 -18.88
N HIS A 111 -20.40 -2.25 -17.72
CA HIS A 111 -19.38 -2.23 -16.65
C HIS A 111 -18.27 -3.27 -16.83
N ASN A 112 -18.29 -4.10 -17.89
CA ASN A 112 -17.33 -5.19 -18.04
C ASN A 112 -15.89 -4.69 -18.16
N TYR A 113 -15.69 -3.50 -18.74
CA TYR A 113 -14.34 -2.92 -18.79
C TYR A 113 -13.86 -2.48 -17.41
N LEU A 114 -14.72 -1.90 -16.57
CA LEU A 114 -14.41 -1.57 -15.19
C LEU A 114 -14.05 -2.84 -14.39
N ILE A 115 -14.82 -3.92 -14.55
CA ILE A 115 -14.55 -5.22 -13.92
C ILE A 115 -13.18 -5.75 -14.35
N LYS A 116 -12.86 -5.73 -15.65
CA LYS A 116 -11.54 -6.16 -16.16
C LYS A 116 -10.40 -5.34 -15.57
N VAL A 117 -10.56 -4.01 -15.47
CA VAL A 117 -9.57 -3.14 -14.84
C VAL A 117 -9.38 -3.51 -13.37
N ALA A 118 -10.48 -3.71 -12.63
CA ALA A 118 -10.43 -4.07 -11.22
C ALA A 118 -9.79 -5.43 -10.95
N ILE A 119 -10.11 -6.45 -11.74
CA ILE A 119 -9.44 -7.75 -11.69
C ILE A 119 -7.94 -7.60 -11.98
N GLY A 120 -7.58 -6.81 -13.00
CA GLY A 120 -6.18 -6.54 -13.31
C GLY A 120 -5.42 -5.86 -12.16
N GLN A 121 -6.06 -4.94 -11.44
CA GLN A 121 -5.48 -4.30 -10.25
C GLN A 121 -5.38 -5.27 -9.07
N LEU A 122 -6.39 -6.12 -8.86
CA LEU A 122 -6.36 -7.16 -7.85
C LEU A 122 -5.20 -8.14 -8.07
N SER A 123 -5.00 -8.60 -9.31
CA SER A 123 -3.88 -9.49 -9.66
C SER A 123 -2.52 -8.82 -9.42
N LYS A 124 -2.34 -7.57 -9.87
CA LYS A 124 -1.10 -6.81 -9.62
C LYS A 124 -0.79 -6.68 -8.13
N ARG A 125 -1.81 -6.43 -7.31
CA ARG A 125 -1.64 -6.35 -5.86
C ARG A 125 -1.19 -7.69 -5.27
N ALA A 126 -1.78 -8.79 -5.73
CA ALA A 126 -1.38 -10.13 -5.31
C ALA A 126 0.07 -10.44 -5.70
N ASP A 127 0.52 -10.04 -6.90
CA ASP A 127 1.90 -10.25 -7.35
C ASP A 127 2.91 -9.45 -6.51
N ILE A 128 2.58 -8.20 -6.15
CA ILE A 128 3.39 -7.37 -5.25
C ILE A 128 3.48 -8.03 -3.87
N ASP A 129 2.35 -8.39 -3.27
CA ASP A 129 2.34 -9.04 -1.95
C ASP A 129 3.12 -10.38 -1.96
N GLN A 130 3.07 -11.14 -3.06
CA GLN A 130 3.86 -12.37 -3.22
C GLN A 130 5.36 -12.07 -3.33
N THR A 131 5.73 -11.05 -4.10
CA THR A 131 7.13 -10.63 -4.30
C THR A 131 7.72 -10.13 -2.98
N GLU A 132 7.01 -9.25 -2.27
CA GLU A 132 7.41 -8.76 -0.95
C GLU A 132 7.58 -9.91 0.05
N ARG A 133 6.64 -10.87 0.09
CA ARG A 133 6.76 -12.07 0.94
C ARG A 133 7.96 -12.94 0.55
N TYR A 134 8.23 -13.08 -0.74
CA TYR A 134 9.40 -13.82 -1.22
C TYR A 134 10.71 -13.11 -0.84
N GLU A 135 10.77 -11.78 -0.98
CA GLU A 135 11.92 -10.96 -0.61
C GLU A 135 12.18 -10.96 0.89
N VAL A 136 11.13 -10.80 1.71
CA VAL A 136 11.24 -10.94 3.17
C VAL A 136 11.72 -12.34 3.52
N ARG A 137 11.17 -13.40 2.91
CA ARG A 137 11.63 -14.78 3.16
C ARG A 137 13.11 -14.94 2.80
N ARG A 138 13.54 -14.46 1.63
CA ARG A 138 14.93 -14.49 1.17
C ARG A 138 15.87 -13.69 2.08
N ASN A 139 15.45 -12.55 2.59
CA ASN A 139 16.25 -11.70 3.48
C ASN A 139 16.24 -12.19 4.93
N SER A 140 15.18 -12.92 5.33
CA SER A 140 15.02 -13.55 6.65
C SER A 140 15.60 -14.96 6.72
N GLU A 141 15.86 -15.60 5.57
CA GLU A 141 16.60 -16.86 5.52
C GLU A 141 17.98 -16.56 6.12
N PRO A 142 18.34 -17.17 7.27
CA PRO A 142 19.71 -17.10 7.74
C PRO A 142 20.52 -17.71 6.61
N SER A 143 21.33 -16.87 5.95
CA SER A 143 22.26 -17.29 4.93
C SER A 143 22.85 -18.62 5.39
N ARG A 144 22.78 -19.66 4.54
CA ARG A 144 23.43 -20.96 4.74
C ARG A 144 24.96 -20.84 4.76
N THR A 145 25.49 -19.80 5.37
CA THR A 145 26.75 -19.74 6.08
C THR A 145 26.61 -20.35 7.47
N THR A 146 25.89 -21.48 7.58
CA THR A 146 26.12 -22.42 8.68
C THR A 146 27.56 -22.92 8.57
N SER A 147 28.29 -22.80 9.68
CA SER A 147 29.75 -22.97 9.89
C SER A 147 30.66 -21.89 9.32
N ALA A 148 30.64 -21.56 8.03
CA ALA A 148 31.67 -20.69 7.43
C ALA A 148 31.54 -19.19 7.83
N GLY A 149 30.33 -18.68 8.03
CA GLY A 149 30.13 -17.28 8.46
C GLY A 149 30.42 -17.07 9.93
N MET A 150 30.05 -18.03 10.78
CA MET A 150 30.41 -18.03 12.21
C MET A 150 31.92 -18.24 12.41
N GLN A 151 32.56 -19.04 11.56
CA GLN A 151 34.03 -19.16 11.50
C GLN A 151 34.70 -17.89 10.99
N ALA A 152 34.12 -17.16 10.02
CA ALA A 152 34.69 -15.90 9.55
C ALA A 152 34.60 -14.79 10.60
N ILE A 153 33.52 -14.74 11.40
CA ILE A 153 33.39 -13.82 12.53
C ILE A 153 34.36 -14.19 13.66
N SER A 154 34.50 -15.49 14.00
CA SER A 154 35.49 -15.92 15.00
C SER A 154 36.94 -15.73 14.52
N LYS A 155 37.17 -15.69 13.20
CA LYS A 155 38.46 -15.43 12.57
C LYS A 155 38.74 -13.93 12.37
N ALA A 156 37.74 -13.07 12.55
CA ALA A 156 37.87 -11.62 12.54
C ALA A 156 38.19 -11.04 13.91
N LEU A 157 37.91 -11.78 15.00
CA LEU A 157 38.56 -11.54 16.27
C LEU A 157 40.05 -11.87 16.12
N ASP A 158 40.90 -10.91 16.42
CA ASP A 158 42.34 -11.15 16.50
C ASP A 158 42.61 -12.21 17.58
N PRO A 159 43.09 -13.41 17.21
CA PRO A 159 43.30 -14.50 18.16
C PRO A 159 44.43 -14.22 19.15
N GLU A 160 45.24 -13.19 18.92
CA GLU A 160 46.34 -12.78 19.80
C GLU A 160 45.87 -11.90 20.97
N LEU A 161 44.62 -11.39 20.94
CA LEU A 161 44.08 -10.57 22.01
C LEU A 161 43.65 -11.40 23.23
N PRO A 162 43.98 -10.95 24.47
CA PRO A 162 43.65 -11.67 25.69
C PRO A 162 42.13 -11.82 25.87
N GLU A 163 41.72 -13.01 26.33
CA GLU A 163 40.33 -13.25 26.71
C GLU A 163 39.98 -12.48 27.99
N ILE A 164 38.85 -11.78 27.96
CA ILE A 164 38.36 -11.03 29.12
C ILE A 164 37.76 -12.03 30.13
N PRO A 165 38.18 -11.98 31.41
CA PRO A 165 37.60 -12.82 32.46
C PRO A 165 36.07 -12.66 32.54
N GLY A 166 35.36 -13.77 32.73
CA GLY A 166 33.89 -13.77 32.72
C GLY A 166 33.25 -12.80 33.72
N ALA A 167 33.90 -12.55 34.86
CA ALA A 167 33.44 -11.63 35.90
C ALA A 167 33.48 -10.15 35.50
N GLU A 168 34.36 -9.78 34.56
CA GLU A 168 34.56 -8.38 34.11
C GLU A 168 34.05 -8.15 32.69
N ARG A 169 33.60 -9.21 32.00
CA ARG A 169 33.25 -9.20 30.59
C ARG A 169 32.19 -8.16 30.23
N GLU A 170 31.11 -8.07 31.01
CA GLU A 170 30.03 -7.12 30.75
C GLU A 170 30.50 -5.66 30.88
N ASP A 171 31.37 -5.38 31.86
CA ASP A 171 31.94 -4.04 32.08
C ASP A 171 32.83 -3.62 30.90
N TRP A 172 33.67 -4.54 30.40
CA TRP A 172 34.50 -4.28 29.22
C TRP A 172 33.69 -4.11 27.93
N LEU A 173 32.63 -4.90 27.72
CA LEU A 173 31.73 -4.74 26.58
C LEU A 173 30.99 -3.39 26.62
N TYR A 174 30.58 -2.95 27.81
CA TYR A 174 29.96 -1.64 28.00
C TYR A 174 30.93 -0.50 27.68
N LYS A 175 32.16 -0.54 28.21
CA LYS A 175 33.22 0.43 27.93
C LYS A 175 33.54 0.49 26.44
N ALA A 176 33.67 -0.66 25.78
CA ALA A 176 33.93 -0.74 24.34
C ALA A 176 32.81 -0.12 23.51
N ARG A 177 31.54 -0.39 23.84
CA ARG A 177 30.40 0.22 23.16
C ARG A 177 30.41 1.74 23.30
N SER A 178 30.70 2.24 24.50
CA SER A 178 30.80 3.68 24.78
C SER A 178 31.93 4.34 23.99
N ASP A 179 33.11 3.71 23.93
CA ASP A 179 34.26 4.20 23.15
C ASP A 179 33.97 4.27 21.65
N LEU A 180 33.29 3.25 21.08
CA LEU A 180 32.91 3.24 19.67
C LEU A 180 31.94 4.38 19.32
N VAL A 181 30.96 4.65 20.18
CA VAL A 181 30.06 5.81 20.04
C VAL A 181 30.84 7.12 20.17
N GLY A 182 31.76 7.21 21.14
CA GLY A 182 32.65 8.36 21.34
C GLY A 182 33.55 8.65 20.13
N LYS A 183 33.93 7.61 19.37
CA LYS A 183 34.67 7.70 18.10
C LYS A 183 33.79 8.06 16.89
N GLY A 184 32.51 8.38 17.11
CA GLY A 184 31.59 8.85 16.07
C GLY A 184 30.88 7.73 15.30
N MET A 185 30.96 6.47 15.76
CA MET A 185 30.15 5.40 15.17
C MET A 185 28.69 5.54 15.59
N ASN A 186 27.79 5.40 14.61
CA ASN A 186 26.37 5.41 14.85
C ASN A 186 25.95 4.11 15.55
N GLU A 187 25.28 4.24 16.70
CA GLU A 187 24.86 3.14 17.58
C GLU A 187 24.11 2.01 16.86
N LYS A 188 23.34 2.34 15.82
CA LYS A 188 22.57 1.36 15.03
C LYS A 188 23.44 0.44 14.16
N PHE A 189 24.70 0.80 13.94
CA PHE A 189 25.66 0.04 13.13
C PHE A 189 26.75 -0.64 13.97
N ILE A 190 26.70 -0.49 15.29
CA ILE A 190 27.63 -1.16 16.21
C ILE A 190 27.13 -2.61 16.42
N ILE A 191 27.81 -3.56 15.77
CA ILE A 191 27.49 -4.99 15.86
C ILE A 191 28.28 -5.68 16.98
N ALA A 192 27.73 -6.76 17.55
CA ALA A 192 28.33 -7.49 18.67
C ALA A 192 29.81 -7.92 18.45
N PRO A 193 30.23 -8.39 17.27
CA PRO A 193 31.64 -8.74 17.03
C PRO A 193 32.61 -7.56 17.15
N LEU A 194 32.18 -6.37 16.74
CA LEU A 194 32.99 -5.15 16.81
C LEU A 194 33.16 -4.68 18.27
N ILE A 195 32.09 -4.80 19.08
CA ILE A 195 32.15 -4.50 20.52
C ILE A 195 33.12 -5.46 21.22
N GLU A 196 33.04 -6.76 20.90
CA GLU A 196 33.90 -7.78 21.50
C GLU A 196 35.38 -7.57 21.13
N GLN A 197 35.68 -7.24 19.86
CA GLN A 197 37.05 -6.92 19.43
C GLN A 197 37.59 -5.70 20.17
N ARG A 198 36.82 -4.61 20.23
CA ARG A 198 37.25 -3.38 20.92
C ARG A 198 37.41 -3.59 22.43
N ALA A 199 36.56 -4.41 23.05
CA ALA A 199 36.67 -4.75 24.47
C ALA A 199 37.99 -5.46 24.78
N ARG A 200 38.43 -6.37 23.91
CA ARG A 200 39.68 -7.09 24.08
C ARG A 200 40.92 -6.22 23.84
N GLU A 201 40.88 -5.32 22.87
CA GLU A 201 41.92 -4.30 22.68
C GLU A 201 42.09 -3.46 23.95
N MET A 202 40.99 -2.92 24.49
CA MET A 202 41.03 -2.09 25.70
C MET A 202 41.49 -2.89 26.94
N TYR A 203 41.13 -4.18 27.02
CA TYR A 203 41.62 -5.06 28.08
C TYR A 203 43.13 -5.29 27.98
N GLN A 204 43.65 -5.48 26.77
CA GLN A 204 45.09 -5.61 26.52
C GLN A 204 45.85 -4.30 26.81
N GLU A 205 45.31 -3.15 26.39
CA GLU A 205 45.84 -1.81 26.71
C GLU A 205 45.98 -1.65 28.24
N ALA A 206 44.96 -2.04 29.01
CA ALA A 206 44.98 -1.98 30.47
C ALA A 206 45.97 -2.96 31.13
N GLN A 207 46.17 -4.15 30.56
CA GLN A 207 47.17 -5.11 31.04
C GLN A 207 48.61 -4.64 30.78
N ASN A 208 48.82 -3.91 29.67
CA ASN A 208 50.12 -3.39 29.27
C ASN A 208 50.51 -2.08 29.99
N GLY A 209 49.61 -1.51 30.81
CA GLY A 209 49.88 -0.31 31.62
C GLY A 209 50.05 0.97 30.81
N ILE A 210 49.37 1.07 29.66
CA ILE A 210 49.35 2.28 28.79
C ILE A 210 48.18 3.19 29.19
#